data_AF-A0A2M7KHY7-F1
#
_entry.id   AF-A0A2M7KHY7-F1
#
_cell.length_a   1.000
_cell.length_b   1.000
_cell.length_c   1.000
_cell.angle_alpha   90.00
_cell.angle_beta   90.00
_cell.angle_gamma   90.00
#
_symmetry.space_group_name_H-M   'P 1'
#
loop_
_entity.id
_entity.type
_entity.pdbx_description
1 polymer ?
#
loop_
_entity_poly.entity_id
_entity_poly.type
_entity_poly.pdbx_seq_one_letter_code
_entity_poly.pdbx_strand_id
1 'polypeptide(L)'
;MVVRHHRQLGAGHLLDVPLEFFGGVDLGWGAVAGADEGVVGGAVAGDDGPTWLRETERGSDDQRGEELSTESAHGGSPFVHVALEFAGVRPFHCDPPRWFSSRQDWRCPRRKVKCSPRRQAEGPRRRRTTLSRAQCFALCFPLLLLAHLPPSVAAAAPASQVALRQGEAAGRVEVLVDGNVAFAYRYGPEIDLPYYVLFSPTGKQLTVERTEPYPHHRCFWFADTVQLEGKRKVSFYNAWYSRLAKDDPKSPFNDWIQHLSFDPKATNGPRAVIETKLQWLMDRSVPVLDESRLMTTRALGNGEYVLDLTFVVRASHGDVTFLSDAVHYAWPYLRMTPEFSVEKGGTITNSEGGVNQKETNMKEAAWVDYSNTVDGAAEGVAVFSHPDNEHPHKWLTRDYGCFGPRRVDDRSGKPFVLKKGESLSQRVGVLVHRGDVKSGSVAERYEQYVKGQLASPPAK
;
A
#
# COMPACT_ATOMS: atom_id res chain seq x y z
N MET A 1 -51.38 14.39 1.22
CA MET A 1 -52.24 14.81 0.10
C MET A 1 -53.12 15.95 0.60
N VAL A 2 -53.51 16.88 -0.28
CA VAL A 2 -54.10 18.23 -0.02
C VAL A 2 -53.01 19.28 0.25
N VAL A 3 -52.48 20.07 -0.70
CA VAL A 3 -52.97 20.89 -1.84
C VAL A 3 -52.92 22.39 -1.49
N ARG A 4 -52.32 23.14 -2.43
CA ARG A 4 -51.95 24.57 -2.46
C ARG A 4 -53.15 25.53 -2.60
N HIS A 5 -52.91 26.82 -2.33
CA HIS A 5 -53.06 27.95 -3.28
C HIS A 5 -52.44 29.24 -2.67
N HIS A 6 -51.34 29.78 -3.22
CA HIS A 6 -51.20 30.88 -4.20
C HIS A 6 -51.61 32.30 -3.77
N ARG A 7 -50.64 33.23 -3.75
CA ARG A 7 -50.73 34.51 -4.49
C ARG A 7 -49.36 35.12 -4.80
N GLN A 8 -49.24 35.61 -6.03
CA GLN A 8 -48.12 36.31 -6.68
C GLN A 8 -48.38 37.83 -6.66
N LEU A 9 -47.32 38.62 -6.50
CA LEU A 9 -47.05 39.96 -7.06
C LEU A 9 -45.52 40.12 -6.95
N GLY A 10 -44.69 40.63 -7.86
CA GLY A 10 -44.77 41.27 -9.17
C GLY A 10 -43.31 41.63 -9.55
N ALA A 11 -43.00 41.70 -10.85
CA ALA A 11 -41.66 41.79 -11.42
C ALA A 11 -40.96 43.16 -11.26
N GLY A 12 -39.64 43.20 -11.45
CA GLY A 12 -38.92 44.43 -11.84
C GLY A 12 -37.41 44.45 -11.51
N HIS A 13 -36.58 44.32 -12.54
CA HIS A 13 -35.11 44.50 -12.54
C HIS A 13 -34.65 45.89 -12.07
N LEU A 14 -33.46 45.99 -11.46
CA LEU A 14 -32.28 46.62 -12.08
C LEU A 14 -31.02 46.44 -11.20
N LEU A 15 -29.90 46.19 -11.88
CA LEU A 15 -28.53 46.25 -11.38
C LEU A 15 -28.14 47.70 -11.05
N ASP A 16 -27.28 47.90 -10.06
CA ASP A 16 -26.25 48.95 -10.13
C ASP A 16 -25.02 48.58 -9.29
N VAL A 17 -23.87 48.73 -9.95
CA VAL A 17 -22.50 48.61 -9.46
C VAL A 17 -21.99 50.05 -9.29
N PRO A 18 -21.13 50.37 -8.30
CA PRO A 18 -20.26 51.52 -8.41
C PRO A 18 -18.81 51.09 -8.66
N LEU A 19 -18.24 51.65 -9.73
CA LEU A 19 -16.82 51.74 -10.00
C LEU A 19 -16.48 53.23 -10.16
N GLU A 20 -15.19 53.56 -10.02
CA GLU A 20 -14.45 54.81 -10.34
C GLU A 20 -13.86 55.53 -9.10
N PHE A 21 -12.53 55.43 -8.87
CA PHE A 21 -11.37 56.18 -9.42
C PHE A 21 -11.05 57.42 -8.53
N PHE A 22 -9.81 57.75 -8.10
CA PHE A 22 -8.58 58.09 -8.85
C PHE A 22 -7.32 58.18 -7.94
N GLY A 23 -6.13 57.96 -8.55
CA GLY A 23 -4.81 58.58 -8.26
C GLY A 23 -4.03 58.10 -7.02
N GLY A 24 -2.72 57.83 -7.01
CA GLY A 24 -1.59 58.11 -7.90
C GLY A 24 -0.38 58.52 -7.03
N VAL A 25 0.75 57.77 -7.11
CA VAL A 25 2.21 58.11 -6.94
C VAL A 25 2.63 59.26 -5.97
N ASP A 26 3.70 59.26 -5.17
CA ASP A 26 5.03 58.59 -5.17
C ASP A 26 5.81 58.89 -3.85
N LEU A 27 6.84 58.09 -3.54
CA LEU A 27 8.10 58.32 -2.77
C LEU A 27 8.14 59.00 -1.38
N GLY A 28 8.91 58.41 -0.45
CA GLY A 28 9.60 59.18 0.62
C GLY A 28 10.12 58.38 1.83
N TRP A 29 11.44 58.29 1.95
CA TRP A 29 12.20 57.77 3.10
C TRP A 29 12.02 58.59 4.39
N GLY A 30 12.23 57.97 5.56
CA GLY A 30 12.42 58.67 6.83
C GLY A 30 12.73 57.75 8.00
N ALA A 31 14.01 57.54 8.29
CA ALA A 31 14.50 57.01 9.55
C ALA A 31 14.54 58.13 10.62
N VAL A 32 14.18 57.84 11.86
CA VAL A 32 14.61 58.59 13.05
C VAL A 32 14.82 57.60 14.21
N ALA A 33 15.97 57.76 14.87
CA ALA A 33 16.43 57.07 16.06
C ALA A 33 16.19 57.90 17.34
N GLY A 34 16.27 57.25 18.50
CA GLY A 34 16.35 57.81 19.86
C GLY A 34 15.55 56.96 20.86
N ALA A 35 16.17 56.05 21.62
CA ALA A 35 16.74 56.25 22.98
C ALA A 35 15.65 56.69 23.99
N ASP A 36 15.39 56.03 25.13
CA ASP A 36 16.34 55.56 26.14
C ASP A 36 15.70 54.58 27.16
N GLU A 37 16.57 53.77 27.76
CA GLU A 37 16.61 53.10 29.09
C GLU A 37 15.39 52.51 29.83
N GLY A 38 15.60 51.30 30.38
CA GLY A 38 14.79 50.74 31.48
C GLY A 38 14.96 49.24 31.71
N VAL A 39 16.04 48.84 32.38
CA VAL A 39 16.25 47.50 32.98
C VAL A 39 15.27 47.27 34.14
N VAL A 40 14.63 46.09 34.22
CA VAL A 40 14.56 45.15 35.38
C VAL A 40 13.92 43.84 34.89
N GLY A 41 14.48 42.70 35.32
CA GLY A 41 14.21 41.36 34.81
C GLY A 41 12.96 40.65 35.32
N GLY A 42 12.81 39.39 34.90
CA GLY A 42 11.92 38.43 35.56
C GLY A 42 11.25 37.43 34.63
N ALA A 43 11.78 36.21 34.62
CA ALA A 43 11.11 34.93 34.32
C ALA A 43 10.59 34.68 32.88
N VAL A 44 11.40 33.89 32.16
CA VAL A 44 11.03 33.14 30.97
C VAL A 44 10.12 31.98 31.40
N ALA A 45 8.89 31.95 30.90
CA ALA A 45 8.04 30.76 30.95
C ALA A 45 8.56 29.77 29.92
N GLY A 46 9.02 28.61 30.38
CA GLY A 46 9.40 27.48 29.53
C GLY A 46 8.17 26.88 28.87
N ASP A 47 8.20 26.82 27.55
CA ASP A 47 7.28 26.01 26.73
C ASP A 47 7.64 24.52 26.92
N ASP A 48 6.80 23.79 27.64
CA ASP A 48 6.83 22.34 27.67
C ASP A 48 6.23 21.79 26.36
N GLY A 49 7.11 21.58 25.37
CA GLY A 49 6.79 20.79 24.18
C GLY A 49 6.46 19.33 24.56
N PRO A 50 5.54 18.65 23.83
CA PRO A 50 5.17 17.29 24.17
C PRO A 50 6.36 16.33 23.98
N THR A 51 6.70 15.65 25.06
CA THR A 51 7.67 14.56 25.11
C THR A 51 7.22 13.39 24.26
N TRP A 52 8.05 13.01 23.29
CA TRP A 52 7.84 11.83 22.46
C TRP A 52 7.97 10.56 23.31
N LEU A 53 6.89 9.77 23.36
CA LEU A 53 6.93 8.39 23.82
C LEU A 53 7.92 7.62 22.93
N ARG A 54 9.07 7.24 23.50
CA ARG A 54 9.91 6.18 22.94
C ARG A 54 9.17 4.87 23.14
N GLU A 55 8.70 4.27 22.06
CA GLU A 55 8.30 2.87 22.05
C GLU A 55 9.56 2.01 22.12
N THR A 56 9.78 1.35 23.26
CA THR A 56 10.70 0.20 23.37
C THR A 56 9.88 -1.07 23.26
N GLU A 57 9.83 -1.67 22.07
CA GLU A 57 9.40 -3.06 21.95
C GLU A 57 10.57 -3.98 22.30
N ARG A 58 10.35 -4.82 23.32
CA ARG A 58 11.27 -5.89 23.72
C ARG A 58 11.30 -6.95 22.62
N GLY A 59 12.30 -6.87 21.75
CA GLY A 59 12.77 -8.01 20.98
C GLY A 59 13.49 -8.98 21.92
N SER A 60 13.00 -10.21 22.02
CA SER A 60 13.74 -11.32 22.60
C SER A 60 14.85 -11.71 21.63
N ASP A 61 16.07 -11.24 21.89
CA ASP A 61 17.26 -11.74 21.22
C ASP A 61 18.03 -12.63 22.21
N ASP A 62 18.05 -13.91 21.90
CA ASP A 62 18.83 -14.92 22.61
C ASP A 62 20.01 -15.31 21.70
N GLN A 63 21.20 -15.22 22.30
CA GLN A 63 22.49 -15.77 21.88
C GLN A 63 23.29 -15.10 20.75
N ARG A 64 24.40 -14.46 21.14
CA ARG A 64 25.73 -15.10 21.09
C ARG A 64 26.76 -14.30 21.88
N GLY A 65 27.47 -14.99 22.77
CA GLY A 65 28.59 -14.44 23.52
C GLY A 65 29.86 -14.37 22.67
N GLU A 66 30.58 -13.27 22.84
CA GLU A 66 32.04 -13.26 22.72
C GLU A 66 32.60 -12.45 23.87
N GLU A 67 33.61 -13.07 24.48
CA GLU A 67 34.34 -12.72 25.68
C GLU A 67 35.46 -11.76 25.31
N LEU A 68 35.44 -10.51 25.79
CA LEU A 68 36.64 -9.68 25.86
C LEU A 68 36.63 -8.86 27.16
N SER A 69 37.62 -9.17 27.99
CA SER A 69 37.99 -8.52 29.23
C SER A 69 38.64 -7.15 28.97
N THR A 70 38.38 -6.18 29.86
CA THR A 70 39.41 -5.39 30.55
C THR A 70 38.78 -4.40 31.55
N GLU A 71 39.44 -4.32 32.71
CA GLU A 71 39.43 -3.34 33.81
C GLU A 71 39.21 -1.86 33.38
N SER A 72 38.77 -0.88 34.18
CA SER A 72 38.54 -0.68 35.62
C SER A 72 37.91 0.71 35.85
N ALA A 73 37.54 0.98 37.11
CA ALA A 73 37.54 2.28 37.81
C ALA A 73 36.21 3.06 38.01
N HIS A 74 35.71 2.92 39.25
CA HIS A 74 35.41 3.98 40.25
C HIS A 74 34.31 5.02 39.96
N GLY A 75 33.33 5.08 40.87
CA GLY A 75 32.48 6.25 41.08
C GLY A 75 31.21 5.93 41.88
N GLY A 76 31.30 5.99 43.21
CA GLY A 76 30.18 5.78 44.11
C GLY A 76 29.28 7.01 44.28
N SER A 77 27.98 6.77 44.44
CA SER A 77 27.08 7.55 45.31
C SER A 77 25.79 6.77 45.59
N PRO A 78 25.16 6.94 46.77
CA PRO A 78 24.20 5.97 47.29
C PRO A 78 22.77 6.29 46.84
N PHE A 79 22.02 5.25 46.44
CA PHE A 79 20.57 5.32 46.33
C PHE A 79 19.92 4.63 47.53
N VAL A 80 18.93 5.33 48.08
CA VAL A 80 18.04 4.91 49.17
C VAL A 80 17.16 3.76 48.69
N HIS A 81 17.18 2.62 49.40
CA HIS A 81 16.22 1.54 49.21
C HIS A 81 14.88 1.91 49.86
N VAL A 82 13.83 2.03 49.05
CA VAL A 82 12.44 1.91 49.51
C VAL A 82 11.95 0.52 49.09
N ALA A 83 11.81 -0.37 50.07
CA ALA A 83 11.17 -1.66 49.88
C ALA A 83 9.65 -1.47 49.97
N LEU A 84 8.93 -1.93 48.94
CA LEU A 84 7.49 -2.20 49.01
C LEU A 84 7.31 -3.70 48.78
N GLU A 85 7.01 -4.40 49.86
CA GLU A 85 6.53 -5.78 49.85
C GLU A 85 5.15 -5.83 49.18
N PHE A 86 4.99 -6.73 48.22
CA PHE A 86 3.68 -7.25 47.87
C PHE A 86 3.68 -8.76 48.02
N ALA A 87 2.76 -9.22 48.87
CA ALA A 87 2.53 -10.61 49.21
C ALA A 87 1.90 -11.38 48.04
N GLY A 88 2.59 -12.46 47.67
CA GLY A 88 2.12 -13.79 47.26
C GLY A 88 0.84 -13.95 46.43
N VAL A 89 1.01 -14.55 45.24
CA VAL A 89 0.22 -15.72 44.78
C VAL A 89 1.14 -16.62 43.94
N ARG A 90 1.08 -17.94 44.18
CA ARG A 90 1.94 -18.99 43.60
C ARG A 90 1.64 -19.25 42.11
N PRO A 91 2.65 -19.59 41.27
CA PRO A 91 2.39 -20.26 40.00
C PRO A 91 2.61 -21.78 40.10
N PHE A 92 1.72 -22.50 39.42
CA PHE A 92 1.75 -23.93 39.15
C PHE A 92 3.03 -24.33 38.39
N HIS A 93 3.66 -25.42 38.83
CA HIS A 93 4.71 -26.14 38.11
C HIS A 93 4.09 -27.11 37.10
N CYS A 94 4.50 -27.02 35.83
CA CYS A 94 4.41 -28.12 34.88
C CYS A 94 5.78 -28.27 34.20
N ASP A 95 6.45 -29.38 34.47
CA ASP A 95 7.69 -29.78 33.80
C ASP A 95 7.43 -30.15 32.33
N PRO A 96 8.25 -29.71 31.36
CA PRO A 96 8.33 -30.34 30.06
C PRO A 96 9.41 -31.45 30.04
N PRO A 97 9.20 -32.55 29.28
CA PRO A 97 10.12 -33.67 29.25
C PRO A 97 11.38 -33.37 28.43
N ARG A 98 12.51 -33.90 28.93
CA ARG A 98 13.85 -33.87 28.32
C ARG A 98 13.87 -34.66 27.01
N TRP A 99 14.32 -34.02 25.93
CA TRP A 99 14.68 -34.70 24.68
C TRP A 99 16.19 -34.98 24.64
N PHE A 100 16.53 -36.25 24.44
CA PHE A 100 17.87 -36.75 24.22
C PHE A 100 18.38 -36.38 22.82
N SER A 101 19.64 -35.97 22.75
CA SER A 101 20.43 -35.88 21.53
C SER A 101 20.93 -37.26 21.09
N SER A 102 20.75 -37.62 19.81
CA SER A 102 21.78 -38.34 19.07
C SER A 102 21.52 -38.27 17.56
N ARG A 103 22.59 -37.91 16.83
CA ARG A 103 22.73 -38.17 15.39
C ARG A 103 22.89 -39.67 15.20
N GLN A 104 22.20 -40.27 14.24
CA GLN A 104 22.68 -41.43 13.49
C GLN A 104 21.85 -41.67 12.22
N ASP A 105 22.53 -41.48 11.09
CA ASP A 105 22.50 -42.21 9.83
C ASP A 105 21.18 -42.77 9.27
N TRP A 106 20.81 -42.17 8.15
CA TRP A 106 19.89 -42.66 7.14
C TRP A 106 20.31 -44.02 6.57
N ARG A 107 19.48 -45.06 6.78
CA ARG A 107 19.36 -46.19 5.85
C ARG A 107 17.89 -46.56 5.63
N CYS A 108 17.47 -46.41 4.38
CA CYS A 108 16.16 -46.76 3.84
C CYS A 108 15.95 -48.28 3.77
N PRO A 109 14.90 -48.87 4.37
CA PRO A 109 14.57 -50.28 4.16
C PRO A 109 13.57 -50.44 3.00
N ARG A 110 14.05 -51.03 1.90
CA ARG A 110 13.22 -51.57 0.81
C ARG A 110 12.27 -52.65 1.37
N ARG A 111 10.96 -52.36 1.41
CA ARG A 111 9.93 -53.40 1.62
C ARG A 111 9.63 -54.09 0.28
N LYS A 112 9.88 -55.40 0.24
CA LYS A 112 9.44 -56.32 -0.81
C LYS A 112 7.92 -56.53 -0.70
N VAL A 113 7.16 -56.08 -1.69
CA VAL A 113 5.76 -56.47 -1.87
C VAL A 113 5.73 -57.81 -2.61
N LYS A 114 5.18 -58.86 -1.98
CA LYS A 114 4.84 -60.13 -2.64
C LYS A 114 3.47 -59.97 -3.29
N CYS A 115 3.41 -59.89 -4.62
CA CYS A 115 2.19 -60.10 -5.38
C CYS A 115 1.95 -61.61 -5.54
N SER A 116 0.78 -62.09 -5.12
CA SER A 116 0.27 -63.43 -5.46
C SER A 116 -0.53 -63.36 -6.77
N PRO A 117 -0.49 -64.39 -7.63
CA PRO A 117 -1.21 -64.37 -8.90
C PRO A 117 -2.66 -64.83 -8.68
N ARG A 118 -3.63 -63.94 -8.87
CA ARG A 118 -5.05 -64.30 -8.88
C ARG A 118 -5.55 -64.46 -10.32
N ARG A 119 -5.65 -65.73 -10.68
CA ARG A 119 -6.52 -66.40 -11.67
C ARG A 119 -7.37 -65.48 -12.56
N GLN A 120 -7.10 -65.56 -13.86
CA GLN A 120 -8.02 -65.17 -14.93
C GLN A 120 -9.27 -66.04 -14.85
N ALA A 121 -10.44 -65.42 -14.75
CA ALA A 121 -11.72 -66.07 -14.90
C ALA A 121 -12.14 -65.99 -16.38
N GLU A 122 -12.27 -67.15 -17.01
CA GLU A 122 -12.79 -67.32 -18.35
C GLU A 122 -14.30 -67.01 -18.36
N GLY A 123 -14.70 -65.98 -19.11
CA GLY A 123 -16.10 -65.69 -19.41
C GLY A 123 -16.60 -66.51 -20.61
N PRO A 124 -17.88 -66.90 -20.64
CA PRO A 124 -18.39 -67.83 -21.65
C PRO A 124 -18.50 -67.22 -23.06
N ARG A 125 -18.13 -68.05 -24.02
CA ARG A 125 -18.12 -67.86 -25.49
C ARG A 125 -19.39 -67.19 -26.02
N ARG A 126 -19.26 -65.99 -26.59
CA ARG A 126 -20.28 -65.42 -27.49
C ARG A 126 -20.28 -66.17 -28.82
N ARG A 127 -21.40 -66.80 -29.16
CA ARG A 127 -21.66 -67.40 -30.47
C ARG A 127 -21.66 -66.28 -31.53
N ARG A 128 -20.80 -66.41 -32.53
CA ARG A 128 -20.84 -65.62 -33.77
C ARG A 128 -22.00 -66.15 -34.60
N THR A 129 -23.08 -65.38 -34.71
CA THR A 129 -24.07 -65.55 -35.77
C THR A 129 -23.66 -64.68 -36.95
N THR A 130 -23.25 -65.33 -38.04
CA THR A 130 -23.06 -64.72 -39.35
C THR A 130 -24.43 -64.39 -39.93
N LEU A 131 -24.76 -63.11 -40.07
CA LEU A 131 -25.90 -62.66 -40.86
C LEU A 131 -25.39 -62.16 -42.22
N SER A 132 -25.95 -62.77 -43.26
CA SER A 132 -25.61 -62.58 -44.67
C SER A 132 -26.01 -61.21 -45.18
N ARG A 133 -25.17 -60.66 -46.06
CA ARG A 133 -25.51 -59.60 -47.02
C ARG A 133 -26.73 -60.01 -47.85
N ALA A 134 -27.87 -59.38 -47.61
CA ALA A 134 -28.87 -59.07 -48.63
C ALA A 134 -30.03 -58.28 -48.00
N GLN A 135 -30.35 -57.15 -48.62
CA GLN A 135 -31.70 -56.55 -48.68
C GLN A 135 -32.31 -56.02 -47.38
N CYS A 136 -32.12 -54.73 -47.14
CA CYS A 136 -33.13 -53.85 -46.52
C CYS A 136 -32.87 -52.41 -46.99
N PHE A 137 -33.23 -52.14 -48.26
CA PHE A 137 -33.52 -50.79 -48.74
C PHE A 137 -35.02 -50.55 -48.50
N ALA A 138 -35.35 -49.80 -47.45
CA ALA A 138 -36.56 -48.98 -47.28
C ALA A 138 -36.72 -48.65 -45.80
N LEU A 139 -37.09 -47.40 -45.50
CA LEU A 139 -37.42 -46.83 -44.19
C LEU A 139 -36.23 -46.30 -43.35
N CYS A 140 -35.64 -45.19 -43.80
CA CYS A 140 -34.90 -44.28 -42.92
C CYS A 140 -34.86 -42.85 -43.52
N PHE A 141 -36.02 -42.21 -43.67
CA PHE A 141 -36.18 -40.76 -43.87
C PHE A 141 -37.62 -40.44 -43.39
N PRO A 142 -37.83 -39.67 -42.30
CA PRO A 142 -37.24 -38.35 -42.09
C PRO A 142 -36.77 -38.11 -40.64
N LEU A 143 -35.46 -37.98 -40.41
CA LEU A 143 -34.93 -37.39 -39.17
C LEU A 143 -33.56 -36.75 -39.45
N LEU A 144 -33.51 -35.91 -40.47
CA LEU A 144 -32.31 -35.18 -40.92
C LEU A 144 -32.71 -33.75 -41.33
N LEU A 145 -33.39 -33.03 -40.44
CA LEU A 145 -33.74 -31.63 -40.63
C LEU A 145 -33.60 -30.80 -39.34
N LEU A 146 -32.63 -31.17 -38.50
CA LEU A 146 -32.27 -30.47 -37.26
C LEU A 146 -30.73 -30.48 -37.09
N ALA A 147 -30.00 -30.00 -38.09
CA ALA A 147 -28.53 -29.90 -37.99
C ALA A 147 -27.93 -28.79 -38.87
N HIS A 148 -28.58 -27.63 -38.97
CA HIS A 148 -27.96 -26.41 -39.53
C HIS A 148 -28.28 -25.18 -38.69
N LEU A 149 -28.14 -25.28 -37.36
CA LEU A 149 -27.89 -24.07 -36.59
C LEU A 149 -26.45 -23.65 -36.93
N PRO A 150 -26.23 -22.43 -37.48
CA PRO A 150 -24.87 -21.92 -37.60
C PRO A 150 -24.22 -21.96 -36.21
N PRO A 151 -22.93 -22.28 -36.10
CA PRO A 151 -22.24 -22.21 -34.81
C PRO A 151 -22.52 -20.84 -34.24
N SER A 152 -23.12 -20.81 -33.05
CA SER A 152 -23.30 -19.57 -32.29
C SER A 152 -21.90 -18.99 -32.15
N VAL A 153 -21.62 -17.93 -32.90
CA VAL A 153 -20.40 -17.16 -32.76
C VAL A 153 -20.50 -16.61 -31.35
N ALA A 154 -19.84 -17.26 -30.40
CA ALA A 154 -19.71 -16.74 -29.05
C ALA A 154 -19.16 -15.33 -29.22
N ALA A 155 -19.99 -14.33 -28.94
CA ALA A 155 -19.56 -12.95 -28.96
C ALA A 155 -18.30 -12.88 -28.10
N ALA A 156 -17.19 -12.46 -28.70
CA ALA A 156 -15.94 -12.29 -27.96
C ALA A 156 -16.28 -11.44 -26.72
N ALA A 157 -15.92 -11.94 -25.54
CA ALA A 157 -16.10 -11.18 -24.31
C ALA A 157 -15.54 -9.76 -24.54
N PRO A 158 -16.25 -8.70 -24.14
CA PRO A 158 -15.77 -7.35 -24.36
C PRO A 158 -14.36 -7.23 -23.80
N ALA A 159 -13.44 -6.69 -24.60
CA ALA A 159 -12.07 -6.49 -24.18
C ALA A 159 -12.07 -5.70 -22.87
N SER A 160 -11.26 -6.12 -21.89
CA SER A 160 -11.23 -5.47 -20.58
C SER A 160 -10.96 -3.99 -20.71
N GLN A 161 -11.70 -3.18 -19.97
CA GLN A 161 -11.67 -1.72 -20.11
C GLN A 161 -11.26 -1.04 -18.82
N VAL A 162 -10.49 0.03 -18.97
CA VAL A 162 -10.20 0.96 -17.88
C VAL A 162 -10.92 2.27 -18.15
N ALA A 163 -11.66 2.76 -17.16
CA ALA A 163 -12.33 4.06 -17.22
C ALA A 163 -11.97 4.91 -16.01
N LEU A 164 -12.07 6.24 -16.17
CA LEU A 164 -11.90 7.20 -15.08
C LEU A 164 -13.26 7.78 -14.74
N ARG A 165 -13.60 7.78 -13.45
CA ARG A 165 -14.76 8.49 -12.91
C ARG A 165 -14.26 9.53 -11.91
N GLN A 166 -14.42 10.80 -12.24
CA GLN A 166 -14.22 11.87 -11.29
C GLN A 166 -15.49 11.96 -10.43
N GLY A 167 -15.34 11.87 -9.10
CA GLY A 167 -16.45 12.19 -8.21
C GLY A 167 -16.67 13.70 -8.25
N GLU A 168 -17.92 14.15 -8.41
CA GLU A 168 -18.29 15.56 -8.63
C GLU A 168 -17.91 16.53 -7.47
N ALA A 169 -17.33 16.05 -6.37
CA ALA A 169 -16.73 16.87 -5.31
C ALA A 169 -15.21 16.63 -5.24
N ALA A 170 -14.43 17.71 -5.37
CA ALA A 170 -13.01 17.82 -5.77
C ALA A 170 -11.91 17.10 -4.92
N GLY A 171 -12.14 15.87 -4.46
CA GLY A 171 -11.17 15.13 -3.63
C GLY A 171 -11.11 13.62 -3.87
N ARG A 172 -11.62 13.14 -5.01
CA ARG A 172 -11.63 11.71 -5.36
C ARG A 172 -11.64 11.49 -6.86
N VAL A 173 -10.71 10.66 -7.33
CA VAL A 173 -10.74 10.06 -8.67
C VAL A 173 -10.82 8.56 -8.52
N GLU A 174 -11.77 7.93 -9.20
CA GLU A 174 -11.90 6.49 -9.26
C GLU A 174 -11.41 5.97 -10.60
N VAL A 175 -10.62 4.91 -10.55
CA VAL A 175 -10.26 4.12 -11.72
C VAL A 175 -11.11 2.87 -11.70
N LEU A 176 -11.83 2.63 -12.78
CA LEU A 176 -12.71 1.50 -12.95
C LEU A 176 -12.05 0.47 -13.86
N VAL A 177 -12.16 -0.81 -13.51
CA VAL A 177 -11.77 -1.94 -14.35
C VAL A 177 -13.01 -2.80 -14.57
N ASP A 178 -13.37 -3.02 -15.83
CA ASP A 178 -14.55 -3.79 -16.21
C ASP A 178 -15.86 -3.27 -15.54
N GLY A 179 -15.95 -1.96 -15.35
CA GLY A 179 -17.11 -1.28 -14.73
C GLY A 179 -17.12 -1.27 -13.20
N ASN A 180 -16.21 -1.98 -12.53
CA ASN A 180 -16.07 -1.97 -11.07
C ASN A 180 -14.97 -1.00 -10.64
N VAL A 181 -15.12 -0.36 -9.47
CA VAL A 181 -14.05 0.48 -8.92
C VAL A 181 -12.87 -0.41 -8.57
N ALA A 182 -11.74 -0.21 -9.26
CA ALA A 182 -10.49 -0.91 -9.00
C ALA A 182 -9.75 -0.24 -7.84
N PHE A 183 -9.60 1.08 -7.91
CA PHE A 183 -9.10 1.89 -6.81
C PHE A 183 -9.63 3.32 -6.86
N ALA A 184 -9.57 3.99 -5.71
CA ALA A 184 -9.85 5.40 -5.58
C ALA A 184 -8.58 6.15 -5.13
N TYR A 185 -8.18 7.16 -5.88
CA TYR A 185 -7.19 8.15 -5.46
C TYR A 185 -7.88 9.28 -4.70
N ARG A 186 -7.51 9.47 -3.44
CA ARG A 186 -8.06 10.50 -2.55
C ARG A 186 -7.06 11.64 -2.40
N TYR A 187 -7.56 12.86 -2.53
CA TYR A 187 -6.78 14.09 -2.41
C TYR A 187 -7.67 15.23 -1.90
N GLY A 188 -7.09 16.38 -1.61
CA GLY A 188 -7.82 17.58 -1.19
C GLY A 188 -7.38 18.07 0.19
N PRO A 189 -7.95 19.20 0.65
CA PRO A 189 -7.41 19.92 1.80
C PRO A 189 -7.76 19.31 3.16
N GLU A 190 -8.69 18.34 3.21
CA GLU A 190 -9.14 17.70 4.46
C GLU A 190 -8.28 16.50 4.88
N ILE A 191 -7.30 16.12 4.06
CA ILE A 191 -6.38 15.01 4.33
C ILE A 191 -4.94 15.52 4.40
N ASP A 192 -4.12 14.82 5.18
CA ASP A 192 -2.71 15.12 5.42
C ASP A 192 -1.82 14.78 4.22
N LEU A 193 -2.21 13.78 3.43
CA LEU A 193 -1.53 13.38 2.20
C LEU A 193 -2.48 12.60 1.26
N PRO A 194 -2.24 12.62 -0.07
CA PRO A 194 -2.97 11.78 -1.01
C PRO A 194 -2.62 10.30 -0.92
N TYR A 195 -3.67 9.47 -0.89
CA TYR A 195 -3.58 8.02 -0.74
C TYR A 195 -4.50 7.28 -1.71
N TYR A 196 -4.28 5.97 -1.84
CA TYR A 196 -5.10 5.07 -2.65
C TYR A 196 -5.92 4.12 -1.75
N VAL A 197 -7.18 3.91 -2.11
CA VAL A 197 -8.02 2.84 -1.58
C VAL A 197 -8.14 1.77 -2.66
N LEU A 198 -7.64 0.58 -2.39
CA LEU A 198 -7.69 -0.54 -3.33
C LEU A 198 -8.93 -1.41 -3.08
N PHE A 199 -9.55 -1.88 -4.16
CA PHE A 199 -10.65 -2.82 -4.13
C PHE A 199 -10.29 -4.10 -4.88
N SER A 200 -10.76 -5.23 -4.38
CA SER A 200 -10.56 -6.55 -4.95
C SER A 200 -11.39 -6.74 -6.23
N PRO A 201 -11.12 -7.79 -7.03
CA PRO A 201 -11.91 -8.09 -8.22
C PRO A 201 -13.42 -8.28 -7.97
N THR A 202 -13.82 -8.70 -6.77
CA THR A 202 -15.22 -8.79 -6.33
C THR A 202 -15.73 -7.56 -5.57
N GLY A 203 -14.94 -6.48 -5.51
CA GLY A 203 -15.33 -5.19 -4.94
C GLY A 203 -15.13 -5.06 -3.43
N LYS A 204 -14.41 -5.98 -2.79
CA LYS A 204 -14.08 -5.86 -1.35
C LYS A 204 -12.96 -4.84 -1.16
N GLN A 205 -13.05 -4.01 -0.13
CA GLN A 205 -11.98 -3.06 0.18
C GLN A 205 -10.75 -3.80 0.71
N LEU A 206 -9.65 -3.75 -0.04
CA LEU A 206 -8.39 -4.42 0.30
C LEU A 206 -7.55 -3.63 1.30
N THR A 207 -7.64 -2.30 1.26
CA THR A 207 -6.85 -1.42 2.14
C THR A 207 -7.72 -0.54 3.03
N VAL A 208 -7.44 -0.52 4.33
CA VAL A 208 -8.25 0.18 5.34
C VAL A 208 -7.98 1.69 5.37
N GLU A 209 -9.02 2.52 5.38
CA GLU A 209 -8.88 3.99 5.37
C GLU A 209 -8.55 4.60 6.73
N ARG A 210 -8.78 3.87 7.82
CA ARG A 210 -8.47 4.33 9.17
C ARG A 210 -8.34 3.16 10.13
N THR A 211 -7.31 3.20 10.97
CA THR A 211 -7.15 2.31 12.12
C THR A 211 -7.04 3.10 13.41
N GLU A 212 -7.27 2.45 14.54
CA GLU A 212 -7.00 3.01 15.86
C GLU A 212 -6.09 2.04 16.64
N PRO A 213 -5.19 2.53 17.51
CA PRO A 213 -4.95 3.94 17.87
C PRO A 213 -4.03 4.69 16.89
N TYR A 214 -3.59 4.04 15.81
CA TYR A 214 -2.64 4.59 14.84
C TYR A 214 -3.33 4.93 13.50
N PRO A 215 -4.01 6.07 13.36
CA PRO A 215 -4.79 6.43 12.15
C PRO A 215 -3.97 6.63 10.88
N HIS A 216 -2.66 6.88 10.98
CA HIS A 216 -1.76 6.96 9.84
C HIS A 216 -1.40 5.57 9.27
N HIS A 217 -1.62 4.48 10.02
CA HIS A 217 -1.48 3.10 9.53
C HIS A 217 -2.66 2.71 8.65
N ARG A 218 -2.73 3.28 7.45
CA ARG A 218 -3.87 3.16 6.54
C ARG A 218 -3.47 3.09 5.08
N CYS A 219 -4.39 2.60 4.25
CA CYS A 219 -4.39 2.76 2.81
C CYS A 219 -3.07 2.41 2.13
N PHE A 220 -2.83 3.02 0.98
CA PHE A 220 -1.60 2.97 0.24
C PHE A 220 -1.11 4.40 -0.02
N TRP A 221 0.09 4.76 0.41
CA TRP A 221 0.66 6.11 0.25
C TRP A 221 2.20 6.14 0.30
N PHE A 222 2.77 7.33 0.08
CA PHE A 222 4.21 7.59 -0.04
C PHE A 222 4.56 8.86 0.76
N ALA A 223 5.49 8.77 1.73
CA ALA A 223 5.97 9.90 2.52
C ALA A 223 7.23 9.54 3.33
N ASP A 224 7.89 10.55 3.90
CA ASP A 224 9.12 10.40 4.67
C ASP A 224 9.24 11.43 5.81
N THR A 225 10.28 11.29 6.64
CA THR A 225 10.74 12.30 7.59
C THR A 225 11.99 12.98 7.03
N VAL A 226 11.95 14.29 6.85
CA VAL A 226 13.00 15.07 6.20
C VAL A 226 13.31 16.36 6.95
N GLN A 227 14.38 17.03 6.54
CA GLN A 227 14.73 18.37 6.99
C GLN A 227 15.25 19.17 5.80
N LEU A 228 14.56 20.26 5.47
CA LEU A 228 15.08 21.28 4.56
C LEU A 228 16.19 22.07 5.26
N GLU A 229 17.26 22.39 4.54
CA GLU A 229 18.36 23.21 5.03
C GLU A 229 17.87 24.48 5.76
N GLY A 230 18.38 24.70 6.97
CA GLY A 230 17.99 25.85 7.80
C GLY A 230 16.57 25.80 8.39
N LYS A 231 15.84 24.69 8.25
CA LYS A 231 14.50 24.48 8.82
C LYS A 231 14.48 23.35 9.86
N ARG A 232 13.38 23.25 10.60
CA ARG A 232 13.17 22.13 11.54
C ARG A 232 13.00 20.81 10.77
N LYS A 233 13.23 19.71 11.48
CA LYS A 233 12.80 18.37 11.04
C LYS A 233 11.27 18.33 10.93
N VAL A 234 10.77 17.67 9.89
CA VAL A 234 9.34 17.44 9.64
C VAL A 234 9.10 15.99 9.26
N SER A 235 8.03 15.39 9.80
CA SER A 235 7.63 14.01 9.49
C SER A 235 6.34 14.01 8.69
N PHE A 236 6.44 13.86 7.37
CA PHE A 236 5.27 13.71 6.51
C PHE A 236 4.61 12.33 6.67
N TYR A 237 5.37 11.32 7.11
CA TYR A 237 4.82 10.03 7.54
C TYR A 237 3.81 10.18 8.69
N ASN A 238 4.05 11.15 9.59
CA ASN A 238 3.18 11.46 10.72
C ASN A 238 2.35 12.74 10.50
N ALA A 239 2.16 13.17 9.24
CA ALA A 239 1.45 14.39 8.89
C ALA A 239 0.02 14.45 9.48
N TRP A 240 -0.64 13.29 9.63
CA TRP A 240 -1.93 13.16 10.32
C TRP A 240 -1.99 13.85 11.69
N TYR A 241 -0.91 13.78 12.47
CA TYR A 241 -0.86 14.36 13.82
C TYR A 241 -0.55 15.86 13.83
N SER A 242 -0.28 16.45 12.67
CA SER A 242 0.03 17.89 12.55
C SER A 242 -1.23 18.77 12.45
N ARG A 243 -2.42 18.17 12.57
CA ARG A 243 -3.69 18.90 12.58
C ARG A 243 -3.72 19.93 13.71
N LEU A 244 -4.02 21.19 13.37
CA LEU A 244 -3.95 22.30 14.33
C LEU A 244 -4.95 22.14 15.49
N ALA A 245 -6.21 21.86 15.19
CA ALA A 245 -7.22 21.49 16.18
C ALA A 245 -7.50 19.99 16.06
N LYS A 246 -6.99 19.22 17.04
CA LYS A 246 -7.04 17.74 17.03
C LYS A 246 -8.45 17.18 16.96
N ASP A 247 -9.41 17.88 17.55
CA ASP A 247 -10.81 17.45 17.65
C ASP A 247 -11.71 17.96 16.51
N ASP A 248 -11.17 18.78 15.59
CA ASP A 248 -11.90 19.26 14.41
C ASP A 248 -11.40 18.57 13.13
N PRO A 249 -12.15 17.60 12.56
CA PRO A 249 -11.78 16.91 11.33
C PRO A 249 -11.56 17.82 10.11
N LYS A 250 -12.05 19.07 10.15
CA LYS A 250 -11.87 20.06 9.08
C LYS A 250 -10.69 21.00 9.33
N SER A 251 -10.09 20.96 10.53
CA SER A 251 -8.91 21.77 10.83
C SER A 251 -7.79 21.43 9.85
N PRO A 252 -7.08 22.44 9.31
CA PRO A 252 -5.94 22.19 8.44
C PRO A 252 -4.80 21.50 9.20
N PHE A 253 -3.89 20.95 8.43
CA PHE A 253 -2.64 20.35 8.88
C PHE A 253 -1.52 21.40 8.86
N ASN A 254 -0.64 21.36 9.87
CA ASN A 254 0.57 22.18 9.86
C ASN A 254 1.59 21.67 8.84
N ASP A 255 1.67 20.34 8.67
CA ASP A 255 2.56 19.66 7.74
C ASP A 255 1.73 18.71 6.88
N TRP A 256 1.83 18.82 5.55
CA TRP A 256 1.01 18.01 4.64
C TRP A 256 1.65 17.86 3.26
N ILE A 257 1.23 16.82 2.54
CA ILE A 257 1.56 16.65 1.12
C ILE A 257 0.35 17.15 0.32
N GLN A 258 0.49 18.31 -0.30
CA GLN A 258 -0.59 18.92 -1.05
C GLN A 258 -0.65 18.37 -2.48
N HIS A 259 -1.83 17.95 -2.92
CA HIS A 259 -2.10 17.70 -4.34
C HIS A 259 -2.27 19.03 -5.09
N LEU A 260 -1.52 19.23 -6.18
CA LEU A 260 -1.56 20.44 -6.99
C LEU A 260 -2.37 20.27 -8.27
N SER A 261 -2.10 19.20 -9.02
CA SER A 261 -2.79 18.95 -10.29
C SER A 261 -2.93 17.47 -10.60
N PHE A 262 -3.97 17.19 -11.39
CA PHE A 262 -4.33 15.88 -11.91
C PHE A 262 -4.47 16.00 -13.42
N ASP A 263 -3.55 15.39 -14.16
CA ASP A 263 -3.52 15.44 -15.62
C ASP A 263 -3.77 14.02 -16.17
N PRO A 264 -5.02 13.68 -16.57
CA PRO A 264 -5.29 12.41 -17.24
C PRO A 264 -4.70 12.47 -18.65
N LYS A 265 -3.67 11.65 -18.92
CA LYS A 265 -2.93 11.70 -20.19
C LYS A 265 -3.52 10.77 -21.25
N ALA A 266 -4.20 9.69 -20.87
CA ALA A 266 -4.90 8.82 -21.81
C ALA A 266 -5.85 7.83 -21.10
N THR A 267 -7.00 7.55 -21.71
CA THR A 267 -7.73 6.27 -21.55
C THR A 267 -7.86 5.66 -22.95
N ASN A 268 -7.36 4.44 -23.15
CA ASN A 268 -7.52 3.75 -24.42
C ASN A 268 -7.61 2.24 -24.16
N GLY A 269 -8.81 1.67 -24.31
CA GLY A 269 -9.07 0.25 -24.12
C GLY A 269 -8.66 -0.26 -22.73
N PRO A 270 -7.75 -1.24 -22.61
CA PRO A 270 -7.40 -1.89 -21.34
C PRO A 270 -6.46 -1.05 -20.47
N ARG A 271 -6.26 0.25 -20.75
CA ARG A 271 -5.27 1.08 -20.06
C ARG A 271 -5.75 2.51 -19.78
N ALA A 272 -5.37 3.02 -18.60
CA ALA A 272 -5.40 4.43 -18.26
C ALA A 272 -4.02 4.93 -17.77
N VAL A 273 -3.69 6.19 -18.08
CA VAL A 273 -2.48 6.87 -17.58
C VAL A 273 -2.88 8.19 -16.93
N ILE A 274 -2.43 8.37 -15.70
CA ILE A 274 -2.65 9.58 -14.90
C ILE A 274 -1.30 10.11 -14.42
N GLU A 275 -1.09 11.40 -14.54
CA GLU A 275 0.00 12.10 -13.87
C GLU A 275 -0.55 13.02 -12.79
N THR A 276 0.11 13.06 -11.63
CA THR A 276 -0.22 14.02 -10.57
C THR A 276 1.00 14.78 -10.14
N LYS A 277 0.83 16.06 -9.84
CA LYS A 277 1.85 16.89 -9.20
C LYS A 277 1.44 17.18 -7.76
N LEU A 278 2.40 17.11 -6.85
CA LEU A 278 2.21 17.35 -5.43
C LEU A 278 3.37 18.21 -4.90
N GLN A 279 3.16 18.80 -3.73
CA GLN A 279 4.19 19.54 -3.01
C GLN A 279 4.13 19.20 -1.52
N TRP A 280 5.30 18.97 -0.93
CA TRP A 280 5.45 18.68 0.48
C TRP A 280 5.65 20.01 1.20
N LEU A 281 4.69 20.38 2.04
CA LEU A 281 4.64 21.67 2.71
C LEU A 281 4.76 21.48 4.23
N MET A 282 5.64 22.25 4.86
CA MET A 282 5.74 22.37 6.31
C MET A 282 5.29 23.76 6.77
N ASP A 283 4.90 23.88 8.03
CA ASP A 283 4.46 25.15 8.63
C ASP A 283 3.40 25.87 7.76
N ARG A 284 2.49 25.06 7.19
CA ARG A 284 1.39 25.39 6.26
C ARG A 284 1.80 25.84 4.86
N SER A 285 2.92 26.53 4.71
CA SER A 285 3.25 27.21 3.44
C SER A 285 4.71 27.13 3.00
N VAL A 286 5.59 26.49 3.77
CA VAL A 286 7.01 26.38 3.42
C VAL A 286 7.22 25.13 2.56
N PRO A 287 7.58 25.27 1.27
CA PRO A 287 7.80 24.11 0.41
C PRO A 287 9.13 23.43 0.71
N VAL A 288 9.09 22.10 0.80
CA VAL A 288 10.22 21.23 1.15
C VAL A 288 10.66 20.40 -0.04
N LEU A 289 9.73 19.68 -0.68
CA LEU A 289 9.96 18.85 -1.86
C LEU A 289 8.83 19.06 -2.87
N ASP A 290 9.16 18.99 -4.16
CA ASP A 290 8.15 18.80 -5.21
C ASP A 290 8.07 17.30 -5.52
N GLU A 291 6.86 16.80 -5.77
CA GLU A 291 6.62 15.40 -6.10
C GLU A 291 5.81 15.28 -7.39
N SER A 292 6.14 14.27 -8.20
CA SER A 292 5.30 13.81 -9.30
C SER A 292 5.03 12.31 -9.19
N ARG A 293 3.82 11.90 -9.59
CA ARG A 293 3.44 10.49 -9.69
C ARG A 293 2.96 10.19 -11.09
N LEU A 294 3.47 9.13 -11.69
CA LEU A 294 2.94 8.56 -12.92
C LEU A 294 2.25 7.23 -12.59
N MET A 295 0.98 7.13 -12.96
CA MET A 295 0.13 5.98 -12.66
C MET A 295 -0.34 5.37 -13.98
N THR A 296 0.06 4.14 -14.26
CA THR A 296 -0.44 3.35 -15.38
C THR A 296 -1.27 2.20 -14.84
N THR A 297 -2.56 2.20 -15.14
CA THR A 297 -3.45 1.07 -14.83
C THR A 297 -3.65 0.24 -16.07
N ARG A 298 -3.49 -1.08 -15.96
CA ARG A 298 -3.82 -2.04 -17.01
C ARG A 298 -4.79 -3.09 -16.49
N ALA A 299 -5.94 -3.21 -17.14
CA ALA A 299 -6.90 -4.28 -16.89
C ALA A 299 -6.34 -5.63 -17.41
N LEU A 300 -6.53 -6.69 -16.62
CA LEU A 300 -6.08 -8.05 -16.93
C LEU A 300 -7.24 -9.03 -17.15
N GLY A 301 -8.48 -8.54 -17.03
CA GLY A 301 -9.72 -9.30 -17.12
C GLY A 301 -10.20 -9.82 -15.76
N ASN A 302 -11.48 -10.15 -15.69
CA ASN A 302 -12.14 -10.65 -14.46
C ASN A 302 -12.00 -9.72 -13.25
N GLY A 303 -11.88 -8.40 -13.47
CA GLY A 303 -11.64 -7.40 -12.42
C GLY A 303 -10.21 -7.33 -11.90
N GLU A 304 -9.28 -8.14 -12.41
CA GLU A 304 -7.85 -8.07 -12.07
C GLU A 304 -7.16 -6.91 -12.80
N TYR A 305 -6.15 -6.33 -12.18
CA TYR A 305 -5.39 -5.23 -12.79
C TYR A 305 -3.98 -5.11 -12.22
N VAL A 306 -3.11 -4.46 -13.00
CA VAL A 306 -1.83 -3.93 -12.50
C VAL A 306 -1.87 -2.41 -12.52
N LEU A 307 -1.42 -1.81 -11.44
CA LEU A 307 -1.16 -0.40 -11.28
C LEU A 307 0.36 -0.19 -11.17
N ASP A 308 0.99 0.23 -12.26
CA ASP A 308 2.39 0.66 -12.29
C ASP A 308 2.50 2.11 -11.83
N LEU A 309 3.28 2.34 -10.78
CA LEU A 309 3.42 3.62 -10.11
C LEU A 309 4.88 4.02 -10.03
N THR A 310 5.19 5.19 -10.58
CA THR A 310 6.48 5.85 -10.38
C THR A 310 6.28 7.09 -9.52
N PHE A 311 6.96 7.13 -8.38
CA PHE A 311 7.06 8.30 -7.50
C PHE A 311 8.40 8.98 -7.77
N VAL A 312 8.40 10.31 -7.92
CA VAL A 312 9.63 11.10 -8.02
C VAL A 312 9.51 12.30 -7.09
N VAL A 313 10.42 12.41 -6.14
CA VAL A 313 10.59 13.60 -5.30
C VAL A 313 11.81 14.40 -5.75
N ARG A 314 11.72 15.72 -5.71
CA ARG A 314 12.78 16.64 -6.12
C ARG A 314 13.06 17.69 -5.05
N ALA A 315 14.33 17.87 -4.72
CA ALA A 315 14.82 18.92 -3.83
C ALA A 315 14.88 20.27 -4.56
N SER A 316 13.74 20.89 -4.83
CA SER A 316 13.69 22.16 -5.56
C SER A 316 14.02 23.39 -4.69
N HIS A 317 13.81 23.27 -3.38
CA HIS A 317 13.75 24.41 -2.44
C HIS A 317 15.02 24.58 -1.58
N GLY A 318 15.99 23.67 -1.72
CA GLY A 318 17.23 23.64 -0.93
C GLY A 318 17.75 22.21 -0.82
N ASP A 319 18.87 22.02 -0.12
CA ASP A 319 19.30 20.68 0.27
C ASP A 319 18.30 20.08 1.25
N VAL A 320 17.94 18.80 1.06
CA VAL A 320 16.98 18.08 1.90
C VAL A 320 17.64 16.85 2.48
N THR A 321 17.73 16.79 3.81
CA THR A 321 18.24 15.61 4.53
C THR A 321 17.08 14.68 4.86
N PHE A 322 17.14 13.44 4.41
CA PHE A 322 16.23 12.37 4.82
C PHE A 322 16.68 11.82 6.18
N LEU A 323 15.74 11.66 7.10
CA LEU A 323 16.00 11.42 8.52
C LEU A 323 15.10 10.34 9.15
N SER A 324 14.28 9.63 8.34
CA SER A 324 13.46 8.54 8.88
C SER A 324 14.31 7.42 9.46
N ASP A 325 13.78 6.74 10.48
CA ASP A 325 14.33 5.46 10.93
C ASP A 325 14.07 4.34 9.89
N ALA A 326 14.38 3.08 10.23
CA ALA A 326 14.26 1.96 9.31
C ALA A 326 12.82 1.50 9.03
N VAL A 327 11.84 1.96 9.81
CA VAL A 327 10.46 1.46 9.81
C VAL A 327 9.41 2.56 9.55
N HIS A 328 9.61 3.78 10.02
CA HIS A 328 8.66 4.90 9.95
C HIS A 328 8.90 5.79 8.71
N TYR A 329 8.76 5.17 7.54
CA TYR A 329 8.63 5.84 6.24
C TYR A 329 7.81 4.98 5.28
N ALA A 330 7.39 5.56 4.14
CA ALA A 330 6.56 4.91 3.14
C ALA A 330 7.13 5.10 1.73
N TRP A 331 7.69 4.02 1.14
CA TRP A 331 8.31 4.02 -0.19
C TRP A 331 7.86 2.90 -1.15
N PRO A 332 6.56 2.62 -1.34
CA PRO A 332 5.41 3.10 -0.59
C PRO A 332 5.07 2.22 0.63
N TYR A 333 4.02 2.60 1.36
CA TYR A 333 3.40 1.86 2.46
C TYR A 333 2.00 1.38 2.07
N LEU A 334 1.61 0.17 2.47
CA LEU A 334 0.26 -0.37 2.35
C LEU A 334 -0.23 -0.92 3.69
N ARG A 335 -1.53 -0.75 3.95
CA ARG A 335 -2.26 -1.34 5.08
C ARG A 335 -3.49 -2.08 4.60
N MET A 336 -3.47 -3.40 4.73
CA MET A 336 -4.61 -4.26 4.47
C MET A 336 -5.75 -4.01 5.46
N THR A 337 -6.99 -4.18 4.97
CA THR A 337 -8.17 -4.31 5.82
C THR A 337 -8.03 -5.56 6.71
N PRO A 338 -8.44 -5.52 8.00
CA PRO A 338 -8.20 -6.64 8.91
C PRO A 338 -8.65 -8.01 8.39
N GLU A 339 -9.76 -8.09 7.65
CA GLU A 339 -10.26 -9.37 7.10
C GLU A 339 -9.28 -10.03 6.13
N PHE A 340 -8.38 -9.27 5.50
CA PHE A 340 -7.35 -9.81 4.61
C PHE A 340 -6.02 -10.09 5.32
N SER A 341 -5.87 -9.73 6.60
CA SER A 341 -4.60 -9.87 7.32
C SER A 341 -4.34 -11.32 7.78
N VAL A 342 -3.08 -11.64 8.08
CA VAL A 342 -2.66 -12.94 8.64
C VAL A 342 -3.37 -13.22 9.95
N GLU A 343 -3.59 -12.20 10.78
CA GLU A 343 -4.36 -12.31 12.02
C GLU A 343 -5.82 -12.76 11.81
N LYS A 344 -6.35 -12.62 10.58
CA LYS A 344 -7.68 -13.09 10.18
C LYS A 344 -7.63 -14.21 9.12
N GLY A 345 -6.51 -14.92 9.03
CA GLY A 345 -6.36 -16.10 8.18
C GLY A 345 -5.76 -15.82 6.79
N GLY A 346 -5.39 -14.57 6.50
CA GLY A 346 -4.61 -14.22 5.32
C GLY A 346 -3.20 -14.77 5.35
N THR A 347 -2.46 -14.56 4.27
CA THR A 347 -1.08 -15.03 4.12
C THR A 347 -0.25 -13.99 3.41
N ILE A 348 0.98 -13.76 3.91
CA ILE A 348 2.01 -13.00 3.21
C ILE A 348 2.98 -14.00 2.58
N THR A 349 3.28 -13.85 1.29
CA THR A 349 4.31 -14.66 0.61
C THR A 349 5.27 -13.75 -0.14
N ASN A 350 6.58 -13.98 -0.07
CA ASN A 350 7.55 -13.24 -0.86
C ASN A 350 8.16 -14.08 -2.00
N SER A 351 8.92 -13.43 -2.89
CA SER A 351 9.57 -14.11 -4.03
C SER A 351 10.54 -15.23 -3.66
N GLU A 352 11.07 -15.19 -2.44
CA GLU A 352 12.02 -16.19 -1.92
C GLU A 352 11.32 -17.38 -1.24
N GLY A 353 9.99 -17.40 -1.27
CA GLY A 353 9.16 -18.46 -0.68
C GLY A 353 8.95 -18.34 0.83
N GLY A 354 9.35 -17.23 1.44
CA GLY A 354 9.07 -16.94 2.86
C GLY A 354 7.59 -16.66 3.09
N VAL A 355 7.08 -17.13 4.24
CA VAL A 355 5.67 -17.01 4.61
C VAL A 355 5.48 -16.19 5.90
N ASN A 356 4.53 -15.25 5.86
CA ASN A 356 4.12 -14.38 6.96
C ASN A 356 5.26 -13.51 7.53
N GLN A 357 4.97 -12.68 8.53
CA GLN A 357 5.92 -11.69 9.06
C GLN A 357 7.27 -12.30 9.44
N LYS A 358 7.26 -13.49 10.07
CA LYS A 358 8.47 -14.18 10.54
C LYS A 358 9.51 -14.38 9.43
N GLU A 359 9.07 -14.70 8.22
CA GLU A 359 9.95 -15.09 7.11
C GLU A 359 9.99 -14.05 5.99
N THR A 360 9.19 -12.98 6.07
CA THR A 360 9.15 -11.93 5.04
C THR A 360 9.63 -10.57 5.54
N ASN A 361 9.56 -10.30 6.85
CA ASN A 361 9.92 -8.98 7.37
C ASN A 361 11.43 -8.76 7.37
N MET A 362 11.83 -7.58 6.89
CA MET A 362 13.20 -7.15 6.61
C MET A 362 14.00 -8.14 5.75
N LYS A 363 13.31 -8.97 4.95
CA LYS A 363 13.92 -9.88 4.00
C LYS A 363 13.95 -9.27 2.61
N GLU A 364 14.98 -9.62 1.87
CA GLU A 364 15.10 -9.27 0.46
C GLU A 364 14.11 -10.07 -0.36
N ALA A 365 13.42 -9.41 -1.28
CA ALA A 365 12.51 -10.05 -2.22
C ALA A 365 12.22 -9.12 -3.41
N ALA A 366 11.96 -9.70 -4.58
CA ALA A 366 11.52 -8.96 -5.76
C ALA A 366 10.06 -8.47 -5.62
N TRP A 367 9.24 -9.24 -4.91
CA TRP A 367 7.83 -8.94 -4.67
C TRP A 367 7.34 -9.58 -3.37
N VAL A 368 6.24 -9.03 -2.85
CA VAL A 368 5.48 -9.57 -1.71
C VAL A 368 3.99 -9.57 -2.07
N ASP A 369 3.35 -10.72 -1.90
CA ASP A 369 1.91 -10.95 -2.00
C ASP A 369 1.25 -10.96 -0.61
N TYR A 370 0.05 -10.40 -0.52
CA TYR A 370 -0.83 -10.47 0.64
C TYR A 370 -2.26 -10.80 0.19
N SER A 371 -2.70 -12.03 0.46
CA SER A 371 -3.98 -12.57 0.01
C SER A 371 -4.75 -13.28 1.13
N ASN A 372 -6.08 -13.31 1.02
CA ASN A 372 -6.96 -14.11 1.88
C ASN A 372 -8.22 -14.56 1.13
N THR A 373 -8.94 -15.54 1.68
CA THR A 373 -10.31 -15.86 1.29
C THR A 373 -11.30 -15.16 2.20
N VAL A 374 -11.99 -14.15 1.68
CA VAL A 374 -13.02 -13.38 2.40
C VAL A 374 -14.36 -13.59 1.70
N ASP A 375 -15.39 -13.97 2.46
CA ASP A 375 -16.73 -14.29 1.97
C ASP A 375 -16.73 -15.23 0.76
N GLY A 376 -15.90 -16.27 0.83
CA GLY A 376 -15.81 -17.31 -0.20
C GLY A 376 -15.03 -16.91 -1.48
N ALA A 377 -14.45 -15.71 -1.55
CA ALA A 377 -13.58 -15.30 -2.65
C ALA A 377 -12.13 -15.17 -2.17
N ALA A 378 -11.23 -15.95 -2.76
CA ALA A 378 -9.79 -15.80 -2.60
C ALA A 378 -9.30 -14.65 -3.50
N GLU A 379 -8.71 -13.62 -2.91
CA GLU A 379 -8.24 -12.41 -3.60
C GLU A 379 -7.09 -11.77 -2.81
N GLY A 380 -6.27 -10.95 -3.47
CA GLY A 380 -5.12 -10.34 -2.84
C GLY A 380 -4.52 -9.17 -3.59
N VAL A 381 -3.44 -8.65 -3.00
CA VAL A 381 -2.60 -7.63 -3.59
C VAL A 381 -1.14 -8.03 -3.47
N ALA A 382 -0.43 -8.00 -4.60
CA ALA A 382 1.02 -8.15 -4.65
C ALA A 382 1.67 -6.82 -5.05
N VAL A 383 2.79 -6.50 -4.41
CA VAL A 383 3.61 -5.34 -4.74
C VAL A 383 4.94 -5.81 -5.30
N PHE A 384 5.32 -5.26 -6.45
CA PHE A 384 6.51 -5.57 -7.21
C PHE A 384 7.50 -4.42 -7.08
N SER A 385 8.75 -4.70 -6.69
CA SER A 385 9.81 -3.72 -6.90
C SER A 385 10.29 -3.78 -8.34
N HIS A 386 10.37 -2.64 -9.01
CA HIS A 386 10.92 -2.59 -10.36
C HIS A 386 12.45 -2.83 -10.33
N PRO A 387 13.03 -3.56 -11.30
CA PRO A 387 14.48 -3.80 -11.36
C PRO A 387 15.35 -2.54 -11.46
N ASP A 388 14.82 -1.46 -12.03
CA ASP A 388 15.53 -0.16 -12.13
C ASP A 388 15.65 0.59 -10.79
N ASN A 389 14.95 0.15 -9.75
CA ASN A 389 15.12 0.72 -8.42
C ASN A 389 16.49 0.33 -7.83
N GLU A 390 16.93 1.03 -6.78
CA GLU A 390 18.17 0.72 -6.08
C GLU A 390 18.04 -0.59 -5.28
N HIS A 391 18.93 -1.56 -5.53
CA HIS A 391 18.91 -2.90 -4.91
C HIS A 391 20.00 -3.10 -3.86
N PRO A 392 19.82 -4.04 -2.92
CA PRO A 392 18.67 -4.94 -2.76
C PRO A 392 17.49 -4.28 -2.03
N HIS A 393 16.26 -4.72 -2.35
CA HIS A 393 15.06 -4.29 -1.63
C HIS A 393 14.67 -5.23 -0.52
N LYS A 394 14.72 -4.73 0.71
CA LYS A 394 14.06 -5.36 1.86
C LYS A 394 12.60 -4.92 1.93
N TRP A 395 11.81 -5.68 2.68
CA TRP A 395 10.39 -5.42 2.87
C TRP A 395 10.05 -5.27 4.34
N LEU A 396 9.25 -4.26 4.69
CA LEU A 396 8.56 -4.30 5.97
C LEU A 396 7.30 -5.12 5.74
N THR A 397 7.07 -6.12 6.58
CA THR A 397 5.81 -6.87 6.59
C THR A 397 5.36 -7.08 8.02
N ARG A 398 4.05 -7.06 8.23
CA ARG A 398 3.42 -7.27 9.52
C ARG A 398 2.17 -8.11 9.36
N ASP A 399 2.01 -9.08 10.25
CA ASP A 399 0.87 -10.01 10.24
C ASP A 399 -0.46 -9.28 10.46
N TYR A 400 -0.43 -8.12 11.12
CA TYR A 400 -1.61 -7.28 11.29
C TYR A 400 -2.06 -6.59 9.99
N GLY A 401 -1.26 -6.59 8.91
CA GLY A 401 -1.64 -6.11 7.57
C GLY A 401 -0.78 -4.98 6.98
N CYS A 402 0.28 -4.56 7.65
CA CYS A 402 1.18 -3.50 7.14
C CYS A 402 2.27 -4.12 6.27
N PHE A 403 2.50 -3.59 5.06
CA PHE A 403 3.61 -4.01 4.23
C PHE A 403 4.04 -2.97 3.19
N GLY A 404 5.27 -3.08 2.72
CA GLY A 404 5.80 -2.24 1.64
C GLY A 404 7.32 -2.31 1.54
N PRO A 405 7.89 -2.02 0.35
CA PRO A 405 9.32 -2.09 0.14
C PRO A 405 10.04 -1.01 0.96
N ARG A 406 11.31 -1.29 1.21
CA ARG A 406 12.22 -0.42 1.92
C ARG A 406 13.29 0.09 0.97
N ARG A 407 13.86 1.24 1.31
CA ARG A 407 15.08 1.71 0.66
C ARG A 407 16.23 0.77 1.01
N VAL A 408 17.29 0.82 0.22
CA VAL A 408 18.54 0.11 0.53
C VAL A 408 19.07 0.49 1.91
N ASP A 409 19.84 -0.40 2.52
CA ASP A 409 20.33 -0.26 3.90
C ASP A 409 21.09 1.05 4.16
N ASP A 410 21.78 1.59 3.17
CA ASP A 410 22.53 2.85 3.30
C ASP A 410 21.64 4.10 3.32
N ARG A 411 20.35 3.94 2.97
CA ARG A 411 19.34 4.99 2.97
C ARG A 411 18.13 4.66 3.84
N SER A 412 18.15 3.53 4.56
CA SER A 412 17.07 3.06 5.43
C SER A 412 17.52 3.14 6.89
N GLY A 413 16.90 4.02 7.68
CA GLY A 413 17.34 4.28 9.06
C GLY A 413 18.65 5.04 9.21
N LYS A 414 19.28 5.42 8.09
CA LYS A 414 20.52 6.20 8.03
C LYS A 414 20.26 7.52 7.31
N PRO A 415 20.69 8.67 7.87
CA PRO A 415 20.54 9.96 7.20
C PRO A 415 21.30 10.04 5.87
N PHE A 416 20.68 10.66 4.88
CA PHE A 416 21.34 11.02 3.62
C PHE A 416 20.80 12.34 3.09
N VAL A 417 21.58 13.03 2.25
CA VAL A 417 21.21 14.34 1.70
C VAL A 417 20.89 14.19 0.22
N LEU A 418 19.75 14.74 -0.18
CA LEU A 418 19.41 15.01 -1.57
C LEU A 418 19.73 16.49 -1.86
N LYS A 419 20.69 16.75 -2.74
CA LYS A 419 21.14 18.12 -3.02
C LYS A 419 20.11 18.88 -3.83
N LYS A 420 20.11 20.21 -3.69
CA LYS A 420 19.21 21.07 -4.46
C LYS A 420 19.32 20.76 -5.96
N GLY A 421 18.18 20.49 -6.58
CA GLY A 421 18.05 20.15 -7.99
C GLY A 421 18.01 18.64 -8.29
N GLU A 422 18.49 17.80 -7.36
CA GLU A 422 18.48 16.34 -7.49
C GLU A 422 17.09 15.75 -7.23
N SER A 423 16.90 14.52 -7.72
CA SER A 423 15.68 13.75 -7.56
C SER A 423 15.96 12.35 -7.05
N LEU A 424 14.99 11.82 -6.32
CA LEU A 424 14.95 10.42 -5.90
C LEU A 424 13.64 9.81 -6.41
N SER A 425 13.71 8.60 -6.95
CA SER A 425 12.57 7.93 -7.57
C SER A 425 12.39 6.51 -7.07
N GLN A 426 11.15 6.05 -7.07
CA GLN A 426 10.79 4.66 -6.76
C GLN A 426 9.67 4.22 -7.69
N ARG A 427 9.82 3.06 -8.34
CA ARG A 427 8.80 2.48 -9.21
C ARG A 427 8.31 1.14 -8.67
N VAL A 428 7.00 0.98 -8.53
CA VAL A 428 6.40 -0.28 -8.06
C VAL A 428 5.22 -0.68 -8.94
N GLY A 429 5.05 -1.99 -9.14
CA GLY A 429 3.84 -2.55 -9.71
C GLY A 429 2.93 -3.05 -8.59
N VAL A 430 1.66 -2.68 -8.60
CA VAL A 430 0.65 -3.19 -7.67
C VAL A 430 -0.31 -4.06 -8.45
N LEU A 431 -0.22 -5.37 -8.27
CA LEU A 431 -1.12 -6.35 -8.85
C LEU A 431 -2.27 -6.59 -7.87
N VAL A 432 -3.50 -6.38 -8.32
CA VAL A 432 -4.70 -6.88 -7.63
C VAL A 432 -5.22 -8.07 -8.42
N HIS A 433 -5.38 -9.20 -7.73
CA HIS A 433 -5.65 -10.48 -8.38
C HIS A 433 -6.70 -11.30 -7.62
N ARG A 434 -7.25 -12.28 -8.35
CA ARG A 434 -8.00 -13.40 -7.78
C ARG A 434 -7.03 -14.48 -7.33
N GLY A 435 -7.49 -15.32 -6.41
CA GLY A 435 -6.71 -16.40 -5.84
C GLY A 435 -5.68 -15.93 -4.81
N ASP A 436 -4.79 -16.87 -4.48
CA ASP A 436 -3.59 -16.68 -3.68
C ASP A 436 -2.36 -16.44 -4.58
N VAL A 437 -1.16 -16.37 -3.99
CA VAL A 437 0.11 -16.20 -4.71
C VAL A 437 0.29 -17.14 -5.92
N LYS A 438 -0.22 -18.37 -5.85
CA LYS A 438 -0.08 -19.39 -6.91
C LYS A 438 -1.17 -19.26 -7.97
N SER A 439 -2.43 -19.26 -7.53
CA SER A 439 -3.60 -19.22 -8.41
C SER A 439 -3.80 -17.84 -9.06
N GLY A 440 -3.28 -16.78 -8.45
CA GLY A 440 -3.15 -15.44 -9.05
C GLY A 440 -1.92 -15.27 -9.95
N SER A 441 -1.09 -16.30 -10.08
CA SER A 441 0.12 -16.32 -10.93
C SER A 441 1.07 -15.16 -10.66
N VAL A 442 1.29 -14.82 -9.39
CA VAL A 442 2.01 -13.60 -8.99
C VAL A 442 3.43 -13.56 -9.57
N ALA A 443 4.14 -14.70 -9.54
CA ALA A 443 5.49 -14.81 -10.09
C ALA A 443 5.51 -14.55 -11.61
N GLU A 444 4.59 -15.15 -12.36
CA GLU A 444 4.49 -14.98 -13.80
C GLU A 444 4.08 -13.54 -14.17
N ARG A 445 3.16 -12.93 -13.39
CA ARG A 445 2.76 -11.52 -13.57
C ARG A 445 3.92 -10.57 -13.29
N TYR A 446 4.77 -10.87 -12.30
CA TYR A 446 6.00 -10.12 -12.06
C TYR A 446 6.95 -10.19 -13.25
N GLU A 447 7.18 -11.37 -13.83
CA GLU A 447 8.02 -11.49 -15.03
C GLU A 447 7.46 -10.66 -16.21
N GLN A 448 6.14 -10.70 -16.42
CA GLN A 448 5.49 -9.90 -17.46
C GLN A 448 5.64 -8.40 -17.18
N TYR A 449 5.55 -7.99 -15.90
CA TYR A 449 5.75 -6.60 -15.48
C TYR A 449 7.18 -6.13 -15.79
N VAL A 450 8.19 -6.90 -15.41
CA VAL A 450 9.61 -6.60 -15.68
C VAL A 450 9.92 -6.55 -17.18
N LYS A 451 9.29 -7.42 -17.98
CA LYS A 451 9.42 -7.41 -19.46
C LYS A 451 8.65 -6.23 -20.11
N GLY A 452 8.06 -5.34 -19.32
CA GLY A 452 7.26 -4.20 -19.80
C GLY A 452 5.90 -4.59 -20.37
N GLN A 453 5.53 -5.86 -20.33
CA GLN A 453 4.30 -6.36 -20.95
C GLN A 453 3.06 -5.88 -20.22
N LEU A 454 3.15 -5.60 -18.91
CA LEU A 454 2.04 -5.07 -18.10
C LEU A 454 2.07 -3.55 -17.91
N ALA A 455 3.20 -2.89 -18.17
CA ALA A 455 3.50 -1.55 -17.66
C ALA A 455 3.98 -0.53 -18.71
N SER A 456 4.52 -0.95 -19.86
CA SER A 456 5.20 -0.03 -20.79
C SER A 456 4.27 1.06 -21.32
N PRO A 457 4.57 2.38 -21.17
CA PRO A 457 3.96 3.46 -21.96
C PRO A 457 4.02 3.17 -23.46
N PRO A 458 3.10 3.72 -24.29
CA PRO A 458 3.21 3.55 -25.73
C PRO A 458 4.62 3.96 -26.17
N ALA A 459 5.21 3.19 -27.09
CA ALA A 459 6.39 3.64 -27.81
C ALA A 459 6.07 5.04 -28.38
N LYS A 460 6.97 5.99 -28.14
CA LYS A 460 6.83 7.36 -28.64
C LYS A 460 6.71 7.39 -30.15
#